data_AF-A0A0D0SCX5-F1
#
_entry.id   AF-A0A0D0SCX5-F1
#
_cell.length_a   1.000
_cell.length_b   1.000
_cell.length_c   1.000
_cell.angle_alpha   90.00
_cell.angle_beta   90.00
_cell.angle_gamma   90.00
#
_symmetry.space_group_name_H-M   'P 1'
#
loop_
_entity.id
_entity.type
_entity.pdbx_description
1 polymer ?
#
loop_
_entity_poly.entity_id
_entity_poly.type
_entity_poly.pdbx_seq_one_letter_code
_entity_poly.pdbx_strand_id
1 'polypeptide(L)'
;MLLAHKEKDSDNITQKEQSLEEHLKNVSMEMEQDLNPVSFPCLFGELNTTESLKRILQKTGAFHDIGKSSKWFQEYLETSIETRCKDHSLISGIIFSEDYDIGDILGFLSTVAIIKHHGNLLLDKPNYLNDILEKQYKNIKEQTKRK
;
A
#
# COMPACT_ATOMS: atom_id res chain seq x y z
N MET A 1 -1.92 18.88 -8.59
CA MET A 1 -2.77 17.67 -8.45
C MET A 1 -1.84 16.48 -8.32
N LEU A 2 -2.06 15.58 -7.36
CA LEU A 2 -1.26 14.35 -7.21
C LEU A 2 -1.90 13.23 -8.03
N LEU A 3 -1.08 12.41 -8.67
CA LEU A 3 -1.54 11.34 -9.56
C LEU A 3 -1.29 9.96 -8.96
N ALA A 4 -2.25 9.05 -9.14
CA ALA A 4 -2.12 7.63 -8.79
C ALA A 4 -1.38 6.85 -9.89
N HIS A 5 -1.67 7.19 -11.15
CA HIS A 5 -1.02 6.67 -12.35
C HIS A 5 -1.05 7.71 -13.48
N LYS A 6 -0.12 7.57 -14.42
CA LYS A 6 -0.06 8.31 -15.67
C LYS A 6 0.40 7.36 -16.77
N GLU A 7 -0.51 6.95 -17.64
CA GLU A 7 -0.16 6.14 -18.82
C GLU A 7 0.32 7.05 -19.95
N LYS A 8 1.49 6.74 -20.51
CA LYS A 8 1.99 7.35 -21.75
C LYS A 8 1.74 6.35 -22.87
N ASP A 9 0.72 6.60 -23.68
CA ASP A 9 0.52 5.85 -24.91
C ASP A 9 1.63 6.20 -25.92
N SER A 10 2.23 5.18 -26.55
CA SER A 10 3.30 5.33 -27.55
C SER A 10 2.88 6.16 -28.77
N ASP A 11 1.57 6.29 -29.00
CA ASP A 11 0.99 7.04 -30.12
C ASP A 11 0.40 8.41 -29.74
N ASN A 12 0.73 8.93 -28.55
CA ASN A 12 0.63 10.36 -28.22
C ASN A 12 -0.79 10.98 -28.21
N ILE A 13 -1.87 10.21 -28.03
CA ILE A 13 -3.25 10.73 -28.13
C ILE A 13 -4.10 10.59 -26.85
N THR A 14 -3.70 9.83 -25.82
CA THR A 14 -4.46 9.84 -24.56
C THR A 14 -3.56 9.69 -23.33
N GLN A 15 -3.38 10.77 -22.56
CA GLN A 15 -2.82 10.72 -21.21
C GLN A 15 -3.94 10.31 -20.26
N LYS A 16 -4.04 9.02 -19.92
CA LYS A 16 -4.96 8.59 -18.88
C LYS A 16 -4.32 8.86 -17.52
N GLU A 17 -4.68 10.01 -16.97
CA GLU A 17 -4.31 10.41 -15.61
C GLU A 17 -5.45 10.04 -14.66
N GLN A 18 -5.09 9.55 -13.48
CA GLN A 18 -6.04 9.34 -12.38
C GLN A 18 -5.56 10.09 -11.15
N SER A 19 -6.47 10.87 -10.55
CA SER A 19 -6.20 11.55 -9.29
C SER A 19 -5.88 10.54 -8.19
N LEU A 20 -4.83 10.81 -7.42
CA LEU A 20 -4.49 9.99 -6.25
C LEU A 20 -5.61 10.01 -5.21
N GLU A 21 -6.24 11.16 -4.98
CA GLU A 21 -7.34 11.29 -4.03
C GLU A 21 -8.55 10.43 -4.43
N GLU A 22 -8.93 10.49 -5.71
CA GLU A 22 -10.04 9.71 -6.24
C GLU A 22 -9.75 8.20 -6.19
N HIS A 23 -8.53 7.80 -6.56
CA HIS A 23 -8.08 6.42 -6.48
C HIS A 23 -8.18 5.86 -5.06
N LEU A 24 -7.60 6.56 -4.07
CA LEU A 24 -7.61 6.12 -2.68
C LEU A 24 -9.05 6.04 -2.13
N LYS A 25 -9.91 6.99 -2.49
CA LYS A 25 -11.31 7.00 -2.11
C LYS A 25 -12.06 5.81 -2.70
N ASN A 26 -11.89 5.53 -3.99
CA ASN A 26 -12.57 4.43 -4.68
C ASN A 26 -12.15 3.07 -4.11
N VAL A 27 -10.84 2.83 -3.97
CA VAL A 27 -10.34 1.58 -3.40
C VAL A 27 -10.80 1.42 -1.95
N SER A 28 -10.80 2.49 -1.14
CA SER A 28 -11.35 2.44 0.23
C SER A 28 -12.82 2.01 0.28
N MET A 29 -13.65 2.42 -0.69
CA MET A 29 -15.07 2.05 -0.77
C MET A 29 -15.28 0.63 -1.32
N GLU A 30 -14.41 0.16 -2.22
CA GLU A 30 -14.48 -1.19 -2.76
C GLU A 30 -14.09 -2.24 -1.71
N MET A 31 -13.16 -1.91 -0.82
CA MET A 31 -12.63 -2.82 0.21
C MET A 31 -13.67 -3.29 1.24
N GLU A 32 -14.83 -2.65 1.34
CA GLU A 32 -15.93 -3.05 2.22
C GLU A 32 -17.09 -3.77 1.51
N GLN A 33 -17.02 -3.89 0.19
CA GLN A 33 -18.05 -4.55 -0.60
C GLN A 33 -17.88 -6.07 -0.56
N ASP A 34 -19.00 -6.79 -0.63
CA ASP A 34 -19.06 -8.25 -0.72
C ASP A 34 -18.29 -9.02 0.37
N LEU A 35 -18.15 -8.42 1.56
CA LEU A 35 -17.54 -9.09 2.70
C LEU A 35 -18.35 -10.33 3.09
N ASN A 36 -17.75 -11.49 2.90
CA ASN A 36 -18.25 -12.77 3.41
C ASN A 36 -17.31 -13.28 4.51
N PRO A 37 -17.46 -12.81 5.76
CA PRO A 37 -16.52 -13.09 6.86
C PRO A 37 -16.50 -14.55 7.34
N VAL A 38 -17.29 -15.44 6.71
CA VAL A 38 -17.48 -16.86 7.06
C VAL A 38 -16.17 -17.68 7.09
N SER A 39 -15.03 -17.14 6.64
CA SER A 39 -13.78 -17.89 6.48
C SER A 39 -12.72 -17.73 7.59
N PHE A 40 -12.93 -16.92 8.65
CA PHE A 40 -11.89 -16.73 9.69
C PHE A 40 -12.36 -16.75 11.15
N PRO A 41 -12.97 -17.86 11.66
CA PRO A 41 -13.51 -17.91 13.02
C PRO A 41 -12.52 -17.52 14.13
N CYS A 42 -11.22 -17.78 13.93
CA CYS A 42 -10.16 -17.40 14.88
C CYS A 42 -9.86 -15.90 14.92
N LEU A 43 -10.20 -15.15 13.87
CA LEU A 43 -10.11 -13.69 13.85
C LEU A 43 -11.36 -13.04 14.44
N PHE A 44 -12.50 -13.74 14.53
CA PHE A 44 -13.78 -13.23 15.01
C PHE A 44 -14.14 -13.73 16.43
N GLY A 45 -13.22 -13.60 17.39
CA GLY A 45 -13.59 -13.67 18.81
C GLY A 45 -14.47 -12.48 19.24
N GLU A 46 -14.80 -12.37 20.54
CA GLU A 46 -15.68 -11.28 21.09
C GLU A 46 -15.22 -9.84 20.77
N LEU A 47 -13.98 -9.65 20.30
CA LEU A 47 -13.36 -8.34 20.07
C LEU A 47 -13.37 -7.86 18.60
N ASN A 48 -13.66 -8.74 17.64
CA ASN A 48 -13.55 -8.41 16.22
C ASN A 48 -14.90 -8.55 15.54
N THR A 49 -15.65 -7.47 15.55
CA THR A 49 -16.94 -7.38 14.85
C THR A 49 -16.72 -7.20 13.35
N THR A 50 -17.73 -7.54 12.54
CA THR A 50 -17.78 -7.19 11.10
C THR A 50 -17.47 -5.71 10.84
N GLU A 51 -17.86 -4.82 11.77
CA GLU A 51 -17.58 -3.39 11.67
C GLU A 51 -16.10 -3.05 11.91
N SER A 52 -15.44 -3.72 12.85
CA SER A 52 -13.99 -3.60 13.03
C SER A 52 -13.23 -4.02 11.76
N LEU A 53 -13.66 -5.12 11.13
CA LEU A 53 -13.08 -5.59 9.87
C LEU A 53 -13.32 -4.59 8.72
N LYS A 54 -14.55 -4.10 8.55
CA LYS A 54 -14.84 -3.06 7.54
C LYS A 54 -13.95 -1.84 7.71
N ARG A 55 -13.86 -1.32 8.94
CA ARG A 55 -13.07 -0.13 9.25
C ARG A 55 -11.60 -0.32 8.92
N ILE A 56 -11.01 -1.48 9.25
CA ILE A 56 -9.61 -1.71 8.92
C ILE A 56 -9.39 -1.93 7.42
N LEU A 57 -10.31 -2.59 6.71
CA LEU A 57 -10.24 -2.75 5.26
C LEU A 57 -10.37 -1.41 4.52
N GLN A 58 -11.30 -0.55 4.94
CA GLN A 58 -11.42 0.82 4.43
C GLN A 58 -10.11 1.59 4.62
N LYS A 59 -9.55 1.60 5.83
CA LYS A 59 -8.25 2.24 6.08
C LYS A 59 -7.13 1.62 5.25
N THR A 60 -7.11 0.30 5.12
CA THR A 60 -6.12 -0.41 4.30
C THR A 60 -6.17 0.10 2.85
N GLY A 61 -7.37 0.20 2.27
CA GLY A 61 -7.58 0.76 0.94
C GLY A 61 -7.20 2.24 0.83
N ALA A 62 -7.56 3.06 1.81
CA ALA A 62 -7.22 4.49 1.82
C ALA A 62 -5.72 4.76 1.95
N PHE A 63 -4.95 3.84 2.55
CA PHE A 63 -3.52 4.02 2.80
C PHE A 63 -2.63 3.27 1.81
N HIS A 64 -3.11 2.24 1.11
CA HIS A 64 -2.23 1.34 0.34
C HIS A 64 -1.28 2.07 -0.63
N ASP A 65 -1.75 3.16 -1.21
CA ASP A 65 -1.04 3.96 -2.22
C ASP A 65 -0.70 5.38 -1.74
N ILE A 66 -0.86 5.71 -0.45
CA ILE A 66 -0.58 7.07 0.05
C ILE A 66 0.89 7.48 -0.16
N GLY A 67 1.82 6.52 -0.20
CA GLY A 67 3.23 6.74 -0.53
C GLY A 67 3.46 7.30 -1.95
N LYS A 68 2.46 7.22 -2.85
CA LYS A 68 2.50 7.86 -4.17
C LYS A 68 2.49 9.38 -4.08
N SER A 69 2.07 9.96 -2.95
CA SER A 69 2.17 11.41 -2.69
C SER A 69 3.61 11.90 -2.53
N SER A 70 4.58 10.99 -2.36
CA SER A 70 5.98 11.34 -2.26
C SER A 70 6.48 12.03 -3.54
N LYS A 71 7.34 13.03 -3.35
CA LYS A 71 7.96 13.77 -4.46
C LYS A 71 8.62 12.84 -5.47
N TRP A 72 9.31 11.80 -5.01
CA TRP A 72 9.99 10.83 -5.88
C TRP A 72 9.03 10.03 -6.77
N PHE A 73 7.85 9.68 -6.26
CA PHE A 73 6.86 8.96 -7.05
C PHE A 73 6.21 9.88 -8.10
N GLN A 74 5.90 11.13 -7.73
CA GLN A 74 5.34 12.10 -8.69
C GLN A 74 6.37 12.47 -9.78
N GLU A 75 7.64 12.67 -9.42
CA GLU A 75 8.73 12.88 -10.38
C GLU A 75 8.89 11.68 -11.34
N TYR A 76 8.69 10.45 -10.85
CA TYR A 76 8.70 9.26 -11.70
C TYR A 76 7.57 9.27 -12.73
N LEU A 77 6.33 9.61 -12.34
CA LEU A 77 5.20 9.67 -13.27
C LEU A 77 5.44 10.66 -14.42
N GLU A 78 6.18 11.75 -14.14
CA GLU A 78 6.54 12.75 -15.15
C GLU A 78 7.70 12.29 -16.05
N THR A 79 8.78 11.80 -15.44
CA THR A 79 10.07 11.57 -16.12
C THR A 79 10.26 10.16 -16.65
N SER A 80 9.48 9.18 -16.18
CA SER A 80 9.62 7.75 -16.52
C SER A 80 10.99 7.15 -16.15
N ILE A 81 11.75 7.77 -15.24
CA ILE A 81 13.05 7.27 -14.77
C ILE A 81 12.83 6.32 -13.58
N GLU A 82 12.95 5.01 -13.81
CA GLU A 82 12.54 3.89 -12.92
C GLU A 82 13.17 3.79 -11.52
N THR A 83 14.05 4.71 -11.11
CA THR A 83 15.02 4.36 -10.05
C THR A 83 14.51 4.40 -8.61
N ARG A 84 13.32 4.95 -8.32
CA ARG A 84 12.83 5.19 -6.93
C ARG A 84 11.37 4.79 -6.67
N CYS A 85 10.71 4.17 -7.65
CA CYS A 85 9.25 4.07 -7.66
C CYS A 85 8.68 2.85 -6.90
N LYS A 86 9.54 1.87 -6.58
CA LYS A 86 9.14 0.58 -6.00
C LYS A 86 8.87 0.64 -4.49
N ASP A 87 9.17 1.76 -3.84
CA ASP A 87 9.13 1.87 -2.39
C ASP A 87 7.85 2.57 -1.86
N HIS A 88 6.94 3.02 -2.73
CA HIS A 88 5.71 3.68 -2.28
C HIS A 88 4.84 2.77 -1.41
N SER A 89 4.79 1.46 -1.71
CA SER A 89 4.08 0.50 -0.87
C SER A 89 4.69 0.38 0.53
N LEU A 90 6.03 0.47 0.64
CA LEU A 90 6.70 0.49 1.95
C LEU A 90 6.39 1.79 2.70
N ILE A 91 6.47 2.94 2.03
CA ILE A 91 6.14 4.24 2.64
C ILE A 91 4.68 4.23 3.13
N SER A 92 3.76 3.73 2.32
CA SER A 92 2.35 3.55 2.68
C SER A 92 2.18 2.68 3.93
N GLY A 93 2.89 1.55 3.99
CA GLY A 93 2.82 0.63 5.12
C GLY A 93 3.35 1.25 6.42
N ILE A 94 4.46 1.99 6.34
CA ILE A 94 5.01 2.73 7.48
C ILE A 94 4.00 3.76 7.98
N ILE A 95 3.43 4.58 7.08
CA ILE A 95 2.43 5.58 7.45
C ILE A 95 1.20 4.93 8.09
N PHE A 96 0.73 3.79 7.55
CA PHE A 96 -0.38 3.05 8.14
C PHE A 96 -0.04 2.53 9.54
N SER A 97 1.17 2.00 9.76
CA SER A 97 1.59 1.47 11.06
C SER A 97 1.72 2.53 12.17
N GLU A 98 1.83 3.81 11.82
CA GLU A 98 1.76 4.92 12.79
C GLU A 98 0.31 5.26 13.18
N ASP A 99 -0.67 4.98 12.32
CA ASP A 99 -2.09 5.25 12.53
C ASP A 99 -2.86 4.05 13.11
N TYR A 100 -2.27 2.85 13.10
CA TYR A 100 -2.88 1.62 13.60
C TYR A 100 -1.91 0.80 14.45
N ASP A 101 -2.42 0.25 15.56
CA ASP A 101 -1.61 -0.58 16.44
C ASP A 101 -1.21 -1.88 15.75
N ILE A 102 0.07 -2.01 15.40
CA ILE A 102 0.65 -3.24 14.84
C ILE A 102 0.75 -4.39 15.86
N GLY A 103 0.50 -4.11 17.14
CA GLY A 103 0.29 -5.13 18.17
C GLY A 103 -1.05 -5.86 18.04
N ASP A 104 -2.01 -5.26 17.33
CA ASP A 104 -3.22 -5.95 16.89
C ASP A 104 -2.95 -6.77 15.61
N ILE A 105 -3.50 -7.98 15.56
CA ILE A 105 -3.26 -8.90 14.45
C ILE A 105 -3.80 -8.37 13.13
N LEU A 106 -4.94 -7.66 13.15
CA LEU A 106 -5.49 -7.08 11.93
C LEU A 106 -4.62 -5.88 11.48
N GLY A 107 -4.20 -5.03 12.42
CA GLY A 107 -3.22 -3.96 12.17
C GLY A 107 -1.94 -4.45 11.49
N PHE A 108 -1.36 -5.53 12.03
CA PHE A 108 -0.19 -6.17 11.45
C PHE A 108 -0.46 -6.72 10.04
N LEU A 109 -1.53 -7.50 9.86
CA LEU A 109 -1.87 -8.10 8.56
C LEU A 109 -2.16 -7.05 7.49
N SER A 110 -2.87 -5.97 7.85
CA SER A 110 -3.11 -4.82 6.97
C SER A 110 -1.81 -4.12 6.57
N THR A 111 -0.89 -3.92 7.51
CA THR A 111 0.44 -3.34 7.23
C THR A 111 1.19 -4.19 6.22
N VAL A 112 1.23 -5.51 6.43
CA VAL A 112 1.88 -6.46 5.51
C VAL A 112 1.23 -6.42 4.13
N ALA A 113 -0.11 -6.44 4.07
CA ALA A 113 -0.85 -6.37 2.82
C ALA A 113 -0.51 -5.10 2.03
N ILE A 114 -0.46 -3.95 2.69
CA ILE A 114 -0.07 -2.67 2.06
C ILE A 114 1.35 -2.75 1.50
N ILE A 115 2.32 -3.21 2.29
CA ILE A 115 3.73 -3.26 1.87
C ILE A 115 3.90 -4.18 0.65
N LYS A 116 3.07 -5.23 0.57
CA LYS A 116 3.15 -6.29 -0.43
C LYS A 116 2.18 -6.15 -1.59
N HIS A 117 1.37 -5.11 -1.69
CA HIS A 117 0.28 -5.07 -2.67
C HIS A 117 0.73 -5.13 -4.16
N HIS A 118 1.99 -4.82 -4.49
CA HIS A 118 2.57 -5.00 -5.84
C HIS A 118 3.28 -6.35 -6.06
N GLY A 119 3.38 -7.21 -5.06
CA GLY A 119 4.14 -8.46 -5.10
C GLY A 119 3.32 -9.67 -4.67
N ASN A 120 3.92 -10.85 -4.82
CA ASN A 120 3.30 -12.08 -4.36
C ASN A 120 3.31 -12.14 -2.82
N LEU A 121 2.15 -12.48 -2.25
CA LEU A 121 1.90 -12.70 -0.81
C LEU A 121 2.51 -14.02 -0.28
N LEU A 122 3.54 -14.55 -0.95
CA LEU A 122 4.24 -15.76 -0.54
C LEU A 122 5.12 -15.44 0.67
N LEU A 123 4.76 -15.98 1.84
CA LEU A 123 5.50 -15.88 3.10
C LEU A 123 6.37 -17.13 3.30
N ASP A 124 7.15 -17.51 2.29
CA ASP A 124 7.79 -18.84 2.24
C ASP A 124 9.00 -18.99 3.19
N LYS A 125 9.34 -17.97 3.99
CA LYS A 125 10.42 -18.05 5.00
C LYS A 125 10.05 -17.38 6.32
N PRO A 126 10.43 -17.96 7.47
CA PRO A 126 10.11 -17.42 8.80
C PRO A 126 10.71 -16.04 9.10
N ASN A 127 11.71 -15.57 8.34
CA ASN A 127 12.26 -14.21 8.43
C ASN A 127 11.97 -13.35 7.18
N TYR A 128 11.15 -13.84 6.26
CA TYR A 128 10.94 -13.22 4.95
C TYR A 128 10.51 -11.75 5.05
N LEU A 129 9.62 -11.45 6.00
CA LEU A 129 9.15 -10.09 6.21
C LEU A 129 10.28 -9.18 6.70
N ASN A 130 11.06 -9.60 7.70
CA ASN A 130 12.21 -8.85 8.21
C ASN A 130 13.27 -8.65 7.13
N ASP A 131 13.61 -9.69 6.37
CA ASP A 131 14.59 -9.63 5.29
C ASP A 131 14.16 -8.64 4.17
N ILE A 132 12.86 -8.58 3.88
CA ILE A 132 12.31 -7.67 2.86
C ILE A 132 12.23 -6.24 3.37
N LEU A 133 11.72 -6.04 4.58
CA LEU A 133 11.66 -4.71 5.19
C LEU A 133 13.08 -4.13 5.33
N GLU A 134 14.04 -4.96 5.75
CA GLU A 134 15.45 -4.58 5.83
C GLU A 134 16.01 -4.27 4.43
N LYS A 135 15.71 -5.07 3.41
CA LYS A 135 16.14 -4.83 2.03
C LYS A 135 15.54 -3.55 1.44
N GLN A 136 14.23 -3.32 1.61
CA GLN A 136 13.56 -2.12 1.14
C GLN A 136 14.03 -0.88 1.91
N TYR A 137 14.24 -0.98 3.23
CA TYR A 137 14.85 0.09 4.02
C TYR A 137 16.28 0.42 3.58
N LYS A 138 17.13 -0.60 3.36
CA LYS A 138 18.49 -0.42 2.83
C LYS A 138 18.47 0.27 1.47
N ASN A 139 17.56 -0.14 0.57
CA ASN A 139 17.36 0.51 -0.72
C ASN A 139 17.03 2.01 -0.56
N ILE A 140 16.07 2.37 0.31
CA ILE A 140 15.73 3.77 0.58
C ILE A 140 16.95 4.55 1.12
N LYS A 141 17.72 3.95 2.04
CA LYS A 141 18.90 4.57 2.66
C LYS A 141 20.06 4.77 1.68
N GLU A 142 20.26 3.84 0.76
CA GLU A 142 21.27 3.99 -0.30
C GLU A 142 20.85 5.02 -1.35
N GLN A 143 19.56 5.07 -1.68
CA GLN A 143 19.00 6.03 -2.63
C GLN A 143 19.04 7.48 -2.12
N THR A 144 18.93 7.70 -0.80
CA THR A 144 18.99 9.03 -0.17
C THR A 144 20.41 9.59 -0.05
N LYS A 145 21.45 8.74 -0.11
CA LYS A 145 22.86 9.14 -0.06
C LYS A 145 23.44 9.63 -1.40
N ARG A 146 22.76 9.41 -2.53
CA ARG A 146 23.21 9.81 -3.88
C ARG A 146 22.77 11.24 -4.26
N LYS A 147 22.85 12.18 -3.31
CA LYS A 147 22.63 13.62 -3.56
C LYS A 147 23.96 14.34 -3.68
#